data_AF-A0A3P9BJN7-F1
#
_entry.id   AF-A0A3P9BJN7-F1
#
_cell.length_a   1.000
_cell.length_b   1.000
_cell.length_c   1.000
_cell.angle_alpha   90.00
_cell.angle_beta   90.00
_cell.angle_gamma   90.00
#
_symmetry.space_group_name_H-M   'P 1'
#
loop_
_entity.id
_entity.type
_entity.pdbx_description
1 polymer ?
#
loop_
_entity_poly.entity_id
_entity_poly.type
_entity_poly.pdbx_seq_one_letter_code
_entity_poly.pdbx_strand_id
1 'polypeptide(L)'
;MNGDHRLSLLLSQAVGSQYCRDLLALQLADWHRMQTDCYLPEERLRIFALLAGKPVWQSTDSLVNVCGELDWKRCVAVHLWFMLPPTASVADALARYEAAFQGLCEAGKYACAPLPPYLEAEQPDLEEASKRPLYDLCFHLLKLYSDRHYGLQQLLEPLAVTWERLDYRLSWHLWGVLQALHYTHLSAPRQGLLHASYAAQLESAGLWHMAVFILLHIPDQRERAVREMLALHCPLLETEDSVRRERFLTEQLLIPEQWIHEAKATRAHRDGNRHQQALHLYRARYWNQCHRLLIQHLASDCIINDNHDYLLEFLEGLALPEHCATIQDWDTAGGVYLDYIRVIKTLQDIQQMENAGYELERLYTDVTSLCSRIELLPCRTAKDRLAQSGKRTTASLS
;
A
#
# COMPACT_ATOMS: atom_id res chain seq x y z
N MET A 1 0.80 7.12 55.07
CA MET A 1 1.28 5.75 55.37
C MET A 1 0.51 5.25 56.60
N ASN A 2 -0.45 4.34 56.42
CA ASN A 2 -1.53 4.05 57.37
C ASN A 2 -1.12 3.22 58.62
N GLY A 3 0.14 3.22 59.06
CA GLY A 3 0.56 2.53 60.30
C GLY A 3 0.47 0.99 60.30
N ASP A 4 0.09 0.37 59.19
CA ASP A 4 -0.10 -1.08 59.07
C ASP A 4 1.22 -1.85 58.83
N HIS A 5 2.06 -1.92 59.86
CA HIS A 5 3.38 -2.56 59.79
C HIS A 5 3.31 -4.07 59.47
N ARG A 6 2.27 -4.76 59.95
CA ARG A 6 2.08 -6.20 59.73
C ARG A 6 1.75 -6.53 58.28
N LEU A 7 0.89 -5.72 57.66
CA LEU A 7 0.54 -5.87 56.25
C LEU A 7 1.75 -5.61 55.36
N SER A 8 2.56 -4.58 55.68
CA SER A 8 3.79 -4.29 54.94
C SER A 8 4.77 -5.46 54.95
N LEU A 9 4.90 -6.19 56.07
CA LEU A 9 5.76 -7.36 56.14
C LEU A 9 5.22 -8.51 55.28
N LEU A 10 3.90 -8.74 55.28
CA LEU A 10 3.27 -9.74 54.41
C LEU A 10 3.42 -9.40 52.92
N LEU A 11 3.27 -8.13 52.55
CA LEU A 11 3.47 -7.68 51.17
C LEU A 11 4.91 -7.88 50.69
N SER A 12 5.90 -7.77 51.58
CA SER A 12 7.29 -8.10 51.23
C SER A 12 7.49 -9.57 50.84
N GLN A 13 6.57 -10.45 51.27
CA GLN A 13 6.58 -11.89 50.99
C GLN A 13 5.66 -12.28 49.82
N ALA A 14 5.10 -11.32 49.08
CA ALA A 14 4.10 -11.55 48.04
C ALA A 14 4.58 -12.41 46.86
N VAL A 15 5.87 -12.35 46.55
CA VAL A 15 6.55 -13.18 45.53
C VAL A 15 7.24 -14.39 46.17
N GLY A 16 6.98 -14.64 47.46
CA GLY A 16 7.65 -15.64 48.27
C GLY A 16 7.16 -17.08 48.09
N SER A 17 7.69 -17.96 48.94
CA SER A 17 7.47 -19.41 48.94
C SER A 17 5.98 -19.80 48.98
N GLN A 18 5.63 -20.90 48.29
CA GLN A 18 4.30 -21.53 48.31
C GLN A 18 3.76 -21.73 49.74
N TYR A 19 4.65 -22.03 50.69
CA TYR A 19 4.30 -22.18 52.10
C TYR A 19 3.59 -20.95 52.70
N CYS A 20 4.03 -19.74 52.35
CA CYS A 20 3.40 -18.52 52.83
C CYS A 20 2.01 -18.34 52.22
N ARG A 21 1.83 -18.73 50.95
CA ARG A 21 0.53 -18.69 50.27
C ARG A 21 -0.46 -19.66 50.94
N ASP A 22 -0.01 -20.86 51.27
CA ASP A 22 -0.82 -21.88 51.93
C ASP A 22 -1.26 -21.44 53.34
N LEU A 23 -0.37 -20.82 54.11
CA LEU A 23 -0.70 -20.24 55.42
C LEU A 23 -1.73 -19.11 55.32
N LEU A 24 -1.60 -18.23 54.32
CA LEU A 24 -2.59 -17.16 54.09
C LEU A 24 -3.94 -17.72 53.63
N ALA A 25 -3.94 -18.81 52.86
CA ALA A 25 -5.16 -19.52 52.48
C ALA A 25 -5.86 -20.15 53.69
N LEU A 26 -5.10 -20.71 54.65
CA LEU A 26 -5.64 -21.21 55.92
C LEU A 26 -6.21 -20.06 56.76
N GLN A 27 -5.50 -18.94 56.86
CA GLN A 27 -5.95 -17.77 57.60
C GLN A 27 -7.27 -17.21 57.06
N LEU A 28 -7.43 -17.16 55.73
CA LEU A 28 -8.71 -16.78 55.10
C LEU A 28 -9.83 -17.77 55.45
N ALA A 29 -9.55 -19.08 55.42
CA ALA A 29 -10.52 -20.11 55.76
C ALA A 29 -10.96 -20.04 57.23
N ASP A 30 -10.02 -19.79 58.15
CA ASP A 30 -10.31 -19.60 59.57
C ASP A 30 -11.17 -18.35 59.81
N TRP A 31 -10.88 -17.24 59.12
CA TRP A 31 -11.69 -16.04 59.23
C TRP A 31 -13.12 -16.24 58.77
N HIS A 32 -13.31 -16.97 57.66
CA HIS A 32 -14.63 -17.33 57.15
C HIS A 32 -15.38 -18.26 58.10
N ARG A 33 -14.71 -19.30 58.64
CA ARG A 33 -15.30 -20.25 59.58
C ARG A 33 -15.77 -19.57 60.88
N MET A 34 -14.99 -18.59 61.36
CA MET A 34 -15.28 -17.85 62.59
C MET A 34 -16.18 -16.63 62.35
N GLN A 35 -16.62 -16.38 61.10
CA GLN A 35 -17.38 -15.19 60.70
C GLN A 35 -16.73 -13.87 61.16
N THR A 36 -15.41 -13.82 61.10
CA THR A 36 -14.63 -12.61 61.44
C THR A 36 -14.32 -11.75 60.22
N ASP A 37 -14.60 -12.29 59.03
CA ASP A 37 -14.44 -11.64 57.74
C ASP A 37 -15.41 -10.47 57.53
N CYS A 38 -16.61 -10.49 58.13
CA CYS A 38 -17.56 -9.37 58.10
C CYS A 38 -17.07 -8.07 58.77
N TYR A 39 -16.08 -8.17 59.68
CA TYR A 39 -15.49 -7.01 60.35
C TYR A 39 -14.23 -6.48 59.66
N LEU A 40 -13.74 -7.17 58.63
CA LEU A 40 -12.53 -6.78 57.90
C LEU A 40 -12.90 -5.92 56.68
N PRO A 41 -12.13 -4.86 56.39
CA PRO A 41 -12.36 -4.07 55.18
C PRO A 41 -12.08 -4.91 53.93
N GLU A 42 -12.89 -4.72 52.88
CA GLU A 42 -12.80 -5.48 51.64
C GLU A 42 -11.40 -5.41 51.00
N GLU A 43 -10.77 -4.23 51.00
CA GLU A 43 -9.41 -4.04 50.48
C GLU A 43 -8.40 -4.98 51.15
N ARG A 44 -8.55 -5.22 52.46
CA ARG A 44 -7.66 -6.11 53.20
C ARG A 44 -7.94 -7.56 52.83
N LEU A 45 -9.20 -7.97 52.76
CA LEU A 45 -9.56 -9.31 52.29
C LEU A 45 -9.05 -9.56 50.86
N ARG A 46 -9.14 -8.55 49.98
CA ARG A 46 -8.64 -8.59 48.60
C ARG A 46 -7.12 -8.80 48.54
N ILE A 47 -6.35 -8.11 49.38
CA ILE A 47 -4.90 -8.32 49.47
C ILE A 47 -4.56 -9.72 49.97
N PHE A 48 -5.23 -10.21 51.02
CA PHE A 48 -5.00 -11.57 51.51
C PHE A 48 -5.38 -12.64 50.47
N ALA A 49 -6.50 -12.46 49.76
CA ALA A 49 -6.92 -13.35 48.68
C ALA A 49 -5.90 -13.38 47.52
N LEU A 50 -5.38 -12.21 47.12
CA LEU A 50 -4.32 -12.09 46.12
C LEU A 50 -3.05 -12.85 46.54
N LEU A 51 -2.58 -12.63 47.77
CA LEU A 51 -1.37 -13.27 48.29
C LEU A 51 -1.54 -14.79 48.49
N ALA A 52 -2.76 -15.25 48.79
CA ALA A 52 -3.11 -16.66 48.85
C ALA A 52 -3.24 -17.31 47.46
N GLY A 53 -3.16 -16.55 46.37
CA GLY A 53 -3.32 -17.04 45.00
C GLY A 53 -4.75 -17.44 44.65
N LYS A 54 -5.75 -16.85 45.32
CA LYS A 54 -7.18 -17.07 45.04
C LYS A 54 -7.77 -15.84 44.35
N PRO A 55 -8.24 -15.95 43.10
CA PRO A 55 -8.73 -14.79 42.34
C PRO A 55 -10.10 -14.29 42.81
N VAL A 56 -10.92 -15.20 43.32
CA VAL A 56 -12.24 -14.90 43.90
C VAL A 56 -12.29 -15.53 45.28
N TRP A 57 -12.75 -14.75 46.26
CA TRP A 57 -12.97 -15.23 47.62
C TRP A 57 -14.41 -14.95 48.04
N GLN A 58 -15.12 -16.00 48.45
CA GLN A 58 -16.46 -15.87 49.00
C GLN A 58 -16.35 -15.59 50.51
N SER A 59 -16.63 -14.35 50.91
CA SER A 59 -16.80 -13.98 52.31
C SER A 59 -18.24 -14.26 52.75
N THR A 60 -18.51 -14.19 54.06
CA THR A 60 -19.87 -14.28 54.62
C THR A 60 -20.81 -13.21 54.07
N ASP A 61 -20.33 -11.99 53.87
CA ASP A 61 -21.18 -10.85 53.47
C ASP A 61 -21.03 -10.44 51.99
N SER A 62 -19.92 -10.79 51.33
CA SER A 62 -19.62 -10.32 49.97
C SER A 62 -18.73 -11.27 49.17
N LEU A 63 -18.81 -11.16 47.84
CA LEU A 63 -17.90 -11.84 46.92
C LEU A 63 -16.74 -10.89 46.58
N VAL A 64 -15.56 -11.18 47.11
CA VAL A 64 -14.37 -10.36 46.88
C VAL A 64 -13.70 -10.81 45.58
N ASN A 65 -13.81 -9.97 44.56
CA ASN A 65 -13.15 -10.18 43.28
C ASN A 65 -11.86 -9.35 43.20
N VAL A 66 -10.72 -10.02 43.13
CA VAL A 66 -9.39 -9.37 43.04
C VAL A 66 -9.21 -8.63 41.71
N CYS A 67 -9.87 -9.09 40.65
CA CYS A 67 -9.76 -8.57 39.29
C CYS A 67 -10.84 -7.54 38.92
N GLY A 68 -11.81 -7.27 39.81
CA GLY A 68 -13.04 -6.54 39.47
C GLY A 68 -12.83 -5.09 39.02
N GLU A 69 -11.83 -4.40 39.57
CA GLU A 69 -11.52 -2.99 39.30
C GLU A 69 -10.30 -2.82 38.37
N LEU A 70 -9.79 -3.92 37.81
CA LEU A 70 -8.53 -3.93 37.08
C LEU A 70 -8.75 -3.99 35.56
N ASP A 71 -7.93 -3.24 34.82
CA ASP A 71 -7.82 -3.38 33.37
C ASP A 71 -7.39 -4.80 33.01
N TRP A 72 -7.72 -5.27 31.81
CA TRP A 72 -7.40 -6.64 31.41
C TRP A 72 -5.90 -6.94 31.46
N LYS A 73 -5.06 -5.94 31.14
CA LYS A 73 -3.59 -6.02 31.22
C LYS A 73 -3.12 -6.31 32.64
N ARG A 74 -3.74 -5.65 33.63
CA ARG A 74 -3.47 -5.85 35.05
C ARG A 74 -4.02 -7.19 35.52
N CYS A 75 -5.19 -7.61 35.04
CA CYS A 75 -5.73 -8.94 35.30
C CYS A 75 -4.78 -10.05 34.84
N VAL A 76 -4.24 -9.96 33.62
CA VAL A 76 -3.24 -10.92 33.11
C VAL A 76 -1.99 -10.93 34.00
N ALA A 77 -1.50 -9.76 34.43
CA ALA A 77 -0.36 -9.67 35.34
C ALA A 77 -0.63 -10.34 36.70
N VAL A 78 -1.85 -10.19 37.25
CA VAL A 78 -2.27 -10.89 38.47
C VAL A 78 -2.20 -12.41 38.29
N HIS A 79 -2.66 -12.93 37.15
CA HIS A 79 -2.59 -14.37 36.85
C HIS A 79 -1.15 -14.86 36.72
N LEU A 80 -0.27 -14.06 36.11
CA LEU A 80 1.13 -14.40 35.90
C LEU A 80 1.93 -14.40 37.22
N TRP A 81 1.74 -13.39 38.08
CA TRP A 81 2.57 -13.20 39.27
C TRP A 81 2.04 -13.91 40.52
N PHE A 82 0.72 -13.96 40.71
CA PHE A 82 0.11 -14.41 41.97
C PHE A 82 -0.64 -15.73 41.86
N MET A 83 -1.33 -15.98 40.75
CA MET A 83 -2.20 -17.16 40.61
C MET A 83 -1.45 -18.42 40.14
N LEU A 84 -0.32 -18.25 39.49
CA LEU A 84 0.51 -19.32 38.97
C LEU A 84 1.81 -19.49 39.76
N PRO A 85 2.42 -20.69 39.73
CA PRO A 85 3.77 -20.88 40.22
C PRO A 85 4.77 -20.10 39.34
N PRO A 86 5.94 -19.72 39.88
CA PRO A 86 6.95 -18.96 39.12
C PRO A 86 7.54 -19.73 37.93
N THR A 87 7.32 -21.04 37.85
CA THR A 87 7.73 -21.90 36.73
C THR A 87 6.72 -21.94 35.58
N ALA A 88 5.52 -21.36 35.76
CA ALA A 88 4.49 -21.37 34.74
C ALA A 88 4.86 -20.49 33.54
N SER A 89 4.42 -20.89 32.35
CA SER A 89 4.65 -20.13 31.14
C SER A 89 3.64 -18.99 30.99
N VAL A 90 3.97 -18.02 30.13
CA VAL A 90 3.02 -16.95 29.73
C VAL A 90 1.76 -17.53 29.09
N ALA A 91 1.89 -18.65 28.37
CA ALA A 91 0.76 -19.35 27.75
C ALA A 91 -0.22 -19.88 28.82
N ASP A 92 0.29 -20.43 29.92
CA ASP A 92 -0.55 -20.92 31.02
C ASP A 92 -1.30 -19.77 31.72
N ALA A 93 -0.63 -18.63 31.90
CA ALA A 93 -1.24 -17.42 32.48
C ALA A 93 -2.38 -16.89 31.60
N LEU A 94 -2.18 -16.86 30.29
CA LEU A 94 -3.20 -16.43 29.35
C LEU A 94 -4.36 -17.41 29.28
N ALA A 95 -4.12 -18.72 29.29
CA ALA A 95 -5.18 -19.72 29.29
C ALA A 95 -6.07 -19.61 30.55
N ARG A 96 -5.47 -19.37 31.72
CA ARG A 96 -6.22 -19.14 32.97
C ARG A 96 -7.02 -17.84 32.93
N TYR A 97 -6.41 -16.76 32.45
CA TYR A 97 -7.10 -15.48 32.27
C TYR A 97 -8.27 -15.59 31.27
N GLU A 98 -8.11 -16.36 30.19
CA GLU A 98 -9.21 -16.62 29.25
C GLU A 98 -10.37 -17.36 29.89
N ALA A 99 -10.08 -18.44 30.62
CA ALA A 99 -11.11 -19.14 31.36
C ALA A 99 -11.83 -18.21 32.35
N ALA A 100 -11.10 -17.25 32.94
CA ALA A 100 -11.63 -16.26 33.88
C ALA A 100 -12.62 -15.26 33.27
N PHE A 101 -12.33 -14.70 32.09
CA PHE A 101 -13.23 -13.73 31.45
C PHE A 101 -14.34 -14.40 30.62
N GLN A 102 -14.13 -15.64 30.16
CA GLN A 102 -15.16 -16.46 29.51
C GLN A 102 -16.12 -17.11 30.51
N GLY A 103 -15.80 -17.08 31.81
CA GLY A 103 -16.62 -17.68 32.87
C GLY A 103 -16.61 -19.21 32.88
N LEU A 104 -15.56 -19.83 32.33
CA LEU A 104 -15.38 -21.28 32.31
C LEU A 104 -14.82 -21.83 33.64
N CYS A 105 -14.45 -20.95 34.57
CA CYS A 105 -13.97 -21.31 35.89
C CYS A 105 -15.12 -21.59 36.87
N GLU A 106 -14.85 -22.38 37.92
CA GLU A 106 -15.78 -22.68 39.01
C GLU A 106 -16.33 -21.41 39.71
N ALA A 107 -15.55 -20.33 39.72
CA ALA A 107 -15.92 -19.04 40.30
C ALA A 107 -16.74 -18.13 39.34
N GLY A 108 -17.12 -18.62 38.16
CA GLY A 108 -17.81 -17.84 37.14
C GLY A 108 -16.91 -16.80 36.47
N LYS A 109 -17.53 -15.76 35.88
CA LYS A 109 -16.82 -14.68 35.19
C LYS A 109 -16.35 -13.62 36.21
N TYR A 110 -15.04 -13.52 36.40
CA TYR A 110 -14.44 -12.58 37.36
C TYR A 110 -13.41 -11.62 36.75
N ALA A 111 -12.98 -11.84 35.51
CA ALA A 111 -12.09 -10.93 34.80
C ALA A 111 -12.83 -10.18 33.68
N CYS A 112 -12.38 -8.95 33.38
CA CYS A 112 -12.83 -8.21 32.22
C CYS A 112 -12.33 -8.88 30.92
N ALA A 113 -13.05 -8.69 29.81
CA ALA A 113 -12.60 -9.17 28.50
C ALA A 113 -11.48 -8.25 27.96
N PRO A 114 -10.53 -8.77 27.17
CA PRO A 114 -9.45 -7.97 26.61
C PRO A 114 -9.94 -7.12 25.44
N LEU A 115 -10.66 -6.05 25.73
CA LEU A 115 -11.21 -5.13 24.74
C LEU A 115 -10.14 -4.17 24.20
N PRO A 116 -10.24 -3.71 22.95
CA PRO A 116 -9.38 -2.65 22.42
C PRO A 116 -9.44 -1.36 23.25
N PRO A 117 -8.38 -0.53 23.29
CA PRO A 117 -8.29 0.66 24.14
C PRO A 117 -9.44 1.66 23.99
N TYR A 118 -10.00 1.79 22.78
CA TYR A 118 -11.12 2.69 22.52
C TYR A 118 -12.46 2.18 23.08
N LEU A 119 -12.62 0.86 23.23
CA LEU A 119 -13.78 0.23 23.88
C LEU A 119 -13.60 0.05 25.39
N GLU A 120 -12.39 0.18 25.91
CA GLU A 120 -12.15 0.21 27.36
C GLU A 120 -12.72 1.49 28.00
N ALA A 121 -12.71 2.61 27.27
CA ALA A 121 -13.13 3.93 27.77
C ALA A 121 -14.65 4.15 27.73
N GLU A 122 -15.31 3.65 26.69
CA GLU A 122 -16.77 3.66 26.55
C GLU A 122 -17.24 2.26 26.87
N GLN A 123 -17.70 1.97 28.09
CA GLN A 123 -18.35 0.69 28.42
C GLN A 123 -19.65 0.62 27.60
N PRO A 124 -19.70 -0.05 26.44
CA PRO A 124 -20.93 -0.10 25.68
C PRO A 124 -21.85 -1.08 26.40
N ASP A 125 -23.15 -0.83 26.41
CA ASP A 125 -24.11 -1.87 26.75
C ASP A 125 -23.88 -3.04 25.76
N LEU A 126 -23.24 -4.10 26.24
CA LEU A 126 -22.70 -5.24 25.47
C LEU A 126 -23.78 -6.13 24.84
N GLU A 127 -25.00 -5.61 24.63
CA GLU A 127 -26.13 -6.36 24.09
C GLU A 127 -26.23 -6.28 22.55
N GLU A 128 -25.56 -5.34 21.89
CA GLU A 128 -25.55 -5.21 20.41
C GLU A 128 -24.17 -5.38 19.76
N ALA A 129 -23.25 -6.08 20.43
CA ALA A 129 -21.99 -6.45 19.80
C ALA A 129 -22.21 -7.61 18.83
N SER A 130 -21.97 -7.33 17.53
CA SER A 130 -21.65 -8.27 16.45
C SER A 130 -21.32 -9.70 16.90
N LYS A 131 -21.79 -10.72 16.16
CA LYS A 131 -21.59 -12.18 16.41
C LYS A 131 -20.13 -12.66 16.61
N ARG A 132 -19.13 -11.77 16.61
CA ARG A 132 -17.71 -12.05 16.88
C ARG A 132 -17.17 -11.07 17.92
N PRO A 133 -16.59 -11.55 19.03
CA PRO A 133 -15.96 -10.68 20.02
C PRO A 133 -14.70 -10.02 19.42
N LEU A 134 -14.57 -8.72 19.60
CA LEU A 134 -13.38 -7.94 19.24
C LEU A 134 -12.43 -7.89 20.44
N TYR A 135 -11.14 -8.13 20.19
CA TYR A 135 -10.12 -8.10 21.23
C TYR A 135 -8.96 -7.16 20.87
N ASP A 136 -8.22 -6.71 21.89
CA ASP A 136 -7.03 -5.87 21.74
C ASP A 136 -5.93 -6.60 20.94
N LEU A 137 -5.26 -5.86 20.05
CA LEU A 137 -4.04 -6.28 19.35
C LEU A 137 -3.00 -6.93 20.29
N CYS A 138 -2.77 -6.34 21.47
CA CYS A 138 -1.79 -6.82 22.43
C CYS A 138 -2.16 -8.22 22.93
N PHE A 139 -3.46 -8.48 23.13
CA PHE A 139 -3.94 -9.79 23.52
C PHE A 139 -3.74 -10.81 22.39
N HIS A 140 -4.04 -10.43 21.14
CA HIS A 140 -3.76 -11.27 19.97
C HIS A 140 -2.27 -11.58 19.79
N LEU A 141 -1.37 -10.63 20.08
CA LEU A 141 0.09 -10.85 20.04
C LEU A 141 0.56 -11.80 21.13
N LEU A 142 0.03 -11.66 22.35
CA LEU A 142 0.28 -12.59 23.45
C LEU A 142 -0.21 -14.01 23.12
N LYS A 143 -1.34 -14.11 22.39
CA LYS A 143 -1.85 -15.36 21.85
C LYS A 143 -0.94 -15.97 20.80
N LEU A 144 -0.44 -15.17 19.86
CA LEU A 144 0.52 -15.61 18.84
C LEU A 144 1.86 -16.05 19.44
N TYR A 145 2.29 -15.42 20.54
CA TYR A 145 3.48 -15.84 21.29
C TYR A 145 3.28 -17.20 21.95
N SER A 146 2.08 -17.47 22.46
CA SER A 146 1.73 -18.71 23.14
C SER A 146 1.46 -19.86 22.17
N ASP A 147 0.78 -19.58 21.07
CA ASP A 147 0.47 -20.52 20.00
C ASP A 147 0.89 -19.93 18.65
N ARG A 148 1.91 -20.54 18.04
CA ARG A 148 2.43 -20.11 16.74
C ARG A 148 1.45 -20.32 15.58
N HIS A 149 0.41 -21.13 15.77
CA HIS A 149 -0.63 -21.39 14.78
C HIS A 149 -1.87 -20.50 14.96
N TYR A 150 -1.82 -19.54 15.89
CA TYR A 150 -2.91 -18.61 16.12
C TYR A 150 -3.22 -17.77 14.88
N GLY A 151 -4.50 -17.73 14.46
CA GLY A 151 -4.90 -17.09 13.22
C GLY A 151 -4.64 -15.57 13.18
N LEU A 152 -3.80 -15.11 12.25
CA LEU A 152 -3.45 -13.68 12.07
C LEU A 152 -4.59 -12.78 11.60
N GLN A 153 -5.74 -13.36 11.22
CA GLN A 153 -6.84 -12.57 10.65
C GLN A 153 -7.39 -11.53 11.62
N GLN A 154 -7.70 -11.96 12.85
CA GLN A 154 -8.27 -11.09 13.87
C GLN A 154 -7.22 -10.09 14.37
N LEU A 155 -5.96 -10.55 14.43
CA LEU A 155 -4.81 -9.73 14.83
C LEU A 155 -4.56 -8.56 13.87
N LEU A 156 -4.72 -8.76 12.56
CA LEU A 156 -4.46 -7.73 11.54
C LEU A 156 -5.70 -6.91 11.18
N GLU A 157 -6.83 -7.11 11.85
CA GLU A 157 -8.03 -6.32 11.63
C GLU A 157 -7.86 -4.93 12.25
N PRO A 158 -8.15 -3.82 11.53
CA PRO A 158 -8.00 -2.46 12.06
C PRO A 158 -8.71 -2.21 13.40
N LEU A 159 -9.86 -2.87 13.57
CA LEU A 159 -10.69 -2.78 14.76
C LEU A 159 -10.03 -3.30 16.03
N ALA A 160 -8.94 -4.08 15.94
CA ALA A 160 -8.18 -4.52 17.10
C ALA A 160 -7.43 -3.37 17.80
N VAL A 161 -7.29 -2.21 17.14
CA VAL A 161 -6.48 -1.07 17.60
C VAL A 161 -7.29 0.22 17.59
N THR A 162 -7.97 0.50 16.47
CA THR A 162 -8.65 1.77 16.23
C THR A 162 -10.14 1.54 15.97
N TRP A 163 -10.98 2.51 16.32
CA TRP A 163 -12.40 2.49 15.95
C TRP A 163 -12.60 2.68 14.43
N GLU A 164 -11.59 3.22 13.74
CA GLU A 164 -11.59 3.43 12.30
C GLU A 164 -11.39 2.10 11.53
N ARG A 165 -12.45 1.63 10.86
CA ARG A 165 -12.44 0.38 10.07
C ARG A 165 -11.54 0.40 8.85
N LEU A 166 -11.10 1.58 8.42
CA LEU A 166 -10.31 1.80 7.21
C LEU A 166 -8.86 2.14 7.51
N ASP A 167 -8.45 2.19 8.78
CA ASP A 167 -7.05 2.47 9.13
C ASP A 167 -6.20 1.20 9.11
N TYR A 168 -5.60 0.92 7.95
CA TYR A 168 -4.76 -0.26 7.74
C TYR A 168 -3.27 0.00 8.01
N ARG A 169 -2.91 1.20 8.45
CA ARG A 169 -1.51 1.61 8.67
C ARG A 169 -0.78 0.66 9.61
N LEU A 170 -1.30 0.47 10.82
CA LEU A 170 -0.63 -0.37 11.81
C LEU A 170 -0.71 -1.85 11.43
N SER A 171 -1.85 -2.31 10.92
CA SER A 171 -2.02 -3.69 10.43
C SER A 171 -1.00 -4.04 9.36
N TRP A 172 -0.74 -3.13 8.41
CA TRP A 172 0.23 -3.36 7.34
C TRP A 172 1.67 -3.43 7.86
N HIS A 173 2.06 -2.48 8.72
CA HIS A 173 3.41 -2.49 9.31
C HIS A 173 3.63 -3.70 10.21
N LEU A 174 2.61 -4.10 10.99
CA LEU A 174 2.67 -5.28 11.82
C LEU A 174 2.82 -6.56 10.98
N TRP A 175 2.09 -6.67 9.87
CA TRP A 175 2.28 -7.76 8.93
C TRP A 175 3.72 -7.86 8.41
N GLY A 176 4.34 -6.72 8.06
CA GLY A 176 5.75 -6.69 7.65
C GLY A 176 6.71 -7.22 8.71
N VAL A 177 6.50 -6.87 9.98
CA VAL A 177 7.30 -7.39 11.11
C VAL A 177 7.04 -8.88 11.32
N LEU A 178 5.79 -9.33 11.28
CA LEU A 178 5.43 -10.74 11.43
C LEU A 178 6.03 -11.60 10.31
N GLN A 179 6.04 -11.10 9.08
CA GLN A 179 6.67 -11.76 7.95
C GLN A 179 8.19 -11.89 8.15
N ALA A 180 8.85 -10.85 8.69
CA ALA A 180 10.28 -10.89 9.04
C ALA A 180 10.58 -11.91 10.16
N LEU A 181 9.62 -12.13 11.07
CA LEU A 181 9.68 -13.16 12.12
C LEU A 181 9.26 -14.56 11.62
N HIS A 182 9.10 -14.75 10.30
CA HIS A 182 8.72 -16.00 9.63
C HIS A 182 7.29 -16.50 9.89
N TYR A 183 6.35 -15.63 10.26
CA TYR A 183 4.93 -15.97 10.26
C TYR A 183 4.34 -15.81 8.86
N THR A 184 4.05 -16.94 8.19
CA THR A 184 3.61 -16.97 6.78
C THR A 184 2.18 -17.48 6.56
N HIS A 185 1.46 -17.78 7.64
CA HIS A 185 0.16 -18.47 7.58
C HIS A 185 -1.03 -17.54 7.26
N LEU A 186 -0.78 -16.29 6.84
CA LEU A 186 -1.81 -15.42 6.29
C LEU A 186 -2.07 -15.79 4.82
N SER A 187 -3.33 -15.99 4.44
CA SER A 187 -3.66 -16.36 3.07
C SER A 187 -3.35 -15.23 2.07
N ALA A 188 -2.88 -15.59 0.86
CA ALA A 188 -2.58 -14.66 -0.23
C ALA A 188 -3.69 -13.61 -0.52
N PRO A 189 -5.00 -13.96 -0.60
CA PRO A 189 -6.04 -12.95 -0.83
C PRO A 189 -6.15 -11.93 0.31
N ARG A 190 -5.84 -12.32 1.55
CA ARG A 190 -5.86 -11.40 2.69
C ARG A 190 -4.64 -10.51 2.73
N GLN A 191 -3.47 -11.03 2.35
CA GLN A 191 -2.30 -10.19 2.10
C GLN A 191 -2.63 -9.13 1.05
N GLY A 192 -3.19 -9.56 -0.10
CA GLY A 192 -3.64 -8.66 -1.16
C GLY A 192 -4.61 -7.59 -0.66
N LEU A 193 -5.59 -7.96 0.19
CA LEU A 193 -6.51 -7.02 0.80
C LEU A 193 -5.79 -5.98 1.67
N LEU A 194 -4.85 -6.39 2.53
CA LEU A 194 -4.08 -5.47 3.38
C LEU A 194 -3.23 -4.50 2.55
N HIS A 195 -2.58 -4.98 1.49
CA HIS A 195 -1.80 -4.13 0.59
C HIS A 195 -2.71 -3.15 -0.15
N ALA A 196 -3.83 -3.63 -0.71
CA ALA A 196 -4.75 -2.79 -1.47
C ALA A 196 -5.47 -1.75 -0.60
N SER A 197 -5.91 -2.13 0.61
CA SER A 197 -6.59 -1.21 1.53
C SER A 197 -5.67 -0.10 2.02
N TYR A 198 -4.43 -0.44 2.38
CA TYR A 198 -3.47 0.57 2.80
C TYR A 198 -3.02 1.45 1.63
N ALA A 199 -2.85 0.89 0.43
CA ALA A 199 -2.58 1.67 -0.78
C ALA A 199 -3.71 2.66 -1.09
N ALA A 200 -4.97 2.24 -0.99
CA ALA A 200 -6.13 3.11 -1.17
C ALA A 200 -6.21 4.22 -0.11
N GLN A 201 -5.80 3.93 1.13
CA GLN A 201 -5.71 4.94 2.19
C GLN A 201 -4.62 6.00 1.88
N LEU A 202 -3.48 5.59 1.33
CA LEU A 202 -2.44 6.54 0.91
C LEU A 202 -2.83 7.33 -0.35
N GLU A 203 -3.55 6.70 -1.27
CA GLU A 203 -4.12 7.36 -2.44
C GLU A 203 -5.09 8.48 -2.03
N SER A 204 -6.02 8.20 -1.11
CA SER A 204 -7.00 9.20 -0.65
C SER A 204 -6.34 10.37 0.09
N ALA A 205 -5.19 10.13 0.73
CA ALA A 205 -4.35 11.18 1.32
C ALA A 205 -3.50 11.96 0.30
N GLY A 206 -3.57 11.63 -0.99
CA GLY A 206 -2.79 12.26 -2.08
C GLY A 206 -1.35 11.76 -2.20
N LEU A 207 -0.97 10.73 -1.42
CA LEU A 207 0.37 10.11 -1.40
C LEU A 207 0.45 8.90 -2.34
N TRP A 208 0.01 9.06 -3.58
CA TRP A 208 -0.06 7.98 -4.56
C TRP A 208 1.29 7.30 -4.87
N HIS A 209 2.41 8.04 -4.79
CA HIS A 209 3.75 7.48 -4.97
C HIS A 209 4.12 6.47 -3.87
N MET A 210 3.64 6.69 -2.64
CA MET A 210 3.77 5.73 -1.54
C MET A 210 2.77 4.57 -1.67
N ALA A 211 1.59 4.82 -2.25
CA ALA A 211 0.65 3.75 -2.58
C ALA A 211 1.28 2.75 -3.57
N VAL A 212 2.02 3.25 -4.57
CA VAL A 212 2.79 2.40 -5.50
C VAL A 212 3.80 1.53 -4.76
N PHE A 213 4.53 2.08 -3.78
CA PHE A 213 5.44 1.28 -2.94
C PHE A 213 4.70 0.14 -2.22
N ILE A 214 3.53 0.38 -1.66
CA ILE A 214 2.74 -0.69 -1.01
C ILE A 214 2.30 -1.75 -2.02
N LEU A 215 1.82 -1.34 -3.20
CA LEU A 215 1.32 -2.26 -4.23
C LEU A 215 2.42 -3.17 -4.81
N LEU A 216 3.69 -2.75 -4.77
CA LEU A 216 4.82 -3.60 -5.16
C LEU A 216 4.97 -4.86 -4.30
N HIS A 217 4.41 -4.86 -3.09
CA HIS A 217 4.44 -6.02 -2.19
C HIS A 217 3.36 -7.07 -2.52
N ILE A 218 2.46 -6.80 -3.48
CA ILE A 218 1.45 -7.77 -3.93
C ILE A 218 2.12 -8.83 -4.79
N PRO A 219 2.00 -10.14 -4.48
CA PRO A 219 2.72 -11.19 -5.20
C PRO A 219 2.26 -11.36 -6.66
N ASP A 220 0.94 -11.41 -6.91
CA ASP A 220 0.41 -11.87 -8.21
C ASP A 220 -0.07 -10.74 -9.15
N GLN A 221 -0.41 -9.57 -8.61
CA GLN A 221 -1.05 -8.47 -9.37
C GLN A 221 -0.28 -7.15 -9.32
N ARG A 222 1.00 -7.18 -8.91
CA ARG A 222 1.85 -5.97 -8.77
C ARG A 222 1.88 -5.11 -10.04
N GLU A 223 2.13 -5.72 -11.20
CA GLU A 223 2.35 -4.98 -12.44
C GLU A 223 1.08 -4.23 -12.86
N ARG A 224 -0.05 -4.92 -12.81
CA ARG A 224 -1.35 -4.35 -13.12
C ARG A 224 -1.71 -3.22 -12.17
N ALA A 225 -1.60 -3.45 -10.86
CA ALA A 225 -1.96 -2.46 -9.84
C ALA A 225 -1.09 -1.21 -9.94
N VAL A 226 0.22 -1.36 -10.16
CA VAL A 226 1.13 -0.22 -10.34
C VAL A 226 0.81 0.56 -11.61
N ARG A 227 0.60 -0.12 -12.75
CA ARG A 227 0.23 0.57 -14.00
C ARG A 227 -1.08 1.33 -13.88
N GLU A 228 -2.10 0.74 -13.26
CA GLU A 228 -3.39 1.41 -13.03
C GLU A 228 -3.23 2.67 -12.17
N MET A 229 -2.46 2.61 -11.09
CA MET A 229 -2.17 3.78 -10.25
C MET A 229 -1.40 4.87 -10.98
N LEU A 230 -0.41 4.50 -11.79
CA LEU A 230 0.35 5.46 -12.60
C LEU A 230 -0.56 6.14 -13.64
N ALA A 231 -1.40 5.36 -14.34
CA ALA A 231 -2.32 5.88 -15.35
C ALA A 231 -3.36 6.88 -14.78
N LEU A 232 -3.72 6.75 -13.51
CA LEU A 232 -4.66 7.65 -12.84
C LEU A 232 -4.00 8.96 -12.37
N HIS A 233 -2.82 8.87 -11.75
CA HIS A 233 -2.23 9.97 -10.98
C HIS A 233 -1.04 10.66 -11.63
N CYS A 234 -0.44 10.11 -12.69
CA CYS A 234 0.73 10.71 -13.32
C CYS A 234 0.34 12.01 -14.06
N PRO A 235 0.87 13.17 -13.66
CA PRO A 235 0.52 14.44 -14.30
C PRO A 235 1.23 14.59 -15.65
N LEU A 236 0.59 15.33 -16.56
CA LEU A 236 1.19 15.75 -17.83
C LEU A 236 2.13 16.94 -17.68
N LEU A 237 1.81 17.86 -16.77
CA LEU A 237 2.63 19.03 -16.49
C LEU A 237 3.72 18.64 -15.51
N GLU A 238 4.97 18.89 -15.91
CA GLU A 238 6.13 18.69 -15.05
C GLU A 238 6.20 19.83 -14.03
N THR A 239 5.85 19.51 -12.78
CA THR A 239 6.05 20.36 -11.61
C THR A 239 7.26 19.83 -10.82
N GLU A 240 7.87 20.66 -9.97
CA GLU A 240 8.99 20.20 -9.13
C GLU A 240 8.60 18.98 -8.28
N ASP A 241 7.37 18.98 -7.76
CA ASP A 241 6.81 17.86 -7.00
C ASP A 241 6.61 16.60 -7.85
N SER A 242 6.15 16.72 -9.11
CA SER A 242 5.97 15.56 -9.98
C SER A 242 7.30 14.96 -10.38
N VAL A 243 8.31 15.78 -10.69
CA VAL A 243 9.67 15.31 -11.00
C VAL A 243 10.28 14.61 -9.79
N ARG A 244 10.11 15.18 -8.58
CA ARG A 244 10.60 14.55 -7.35
C ARG A 244 9.95 13.19 -7.10
N ARG A 245 8.63 13.08 -7.31
CA ARG A 245 7.90 11.81 -7.20
C ARG A 245 8.34 10.81 -8.26
N GLU A 246 8.52 11.23 -9.51
CA GLU A 246 9.01 10.36 -10.58
C GLU A 246 10.41 9.82 -10.31
N ARG A 247 11.35 10.66 -9.84
CA ARG A 247 12.68 10.22 -9.41
C ARG A 247 12.62 9.19 -8.29
N PHE A 248 11.72 9.39 -7.31
CA PHE A 248 11.52 8.39 -6.26
C PHE A 248 11.08 7.03 -6.84
N LEU A 249 10.18 7.02 -7.83
CA LEU A 249 9.72 5.79 -8.48
C LEU A 249 10.82 5.11 -9.30
N THR A 250 11.64 5.88 -10.05
CA THR A 250 12.65 5.32 -10.95
C THR A 250 13.95 4.96 -10.22
N GLU A 251 14.43 5.84 -9.32
CA GLU A 251 15.72 5.66 -8.64
C GLU A 251 15.61 4.76 -7.40
N GLN A 252 14.55 4.89 -6.60
CA GLN A 252 14.41 4.12 -5.35
C GLN A 252 13.59 2.84 -5.54
N LEU A 253 12.43 2.93 -6.21
CA LEU A 253 11.56 1.77 -6.43
C LEU A 253 11.93 0.95 -7.68
N LEU A 254 12.85 1.47 -8.52
CA LEU A 254 13.32 0.81 -9.74
C LEU A 254 12.19 0.48 -10.72
N ILE A 255 11.16 1.33 -10.78
CA ILE A 255 10.05 1.17 -11.72
C ILE A 255 10.53 1.56 -13.12
N PRO A 256 10.21 0.77 -14.16
CA PRO A 256 10.58 1.10 -15.53
C PRO A 256 9.99 2.46 -15.97
N GLU A 257 10.83 3.34 -16.49
CA GLU A 257 10.42 4.64 -17.05
C GLU A 257 9.36 4.50 -18.16
N GLN A 258 9.39 3.36 -18.86
CA GLN A 258 8.40 3.00 -19.88
C GLN A 258 6.97 3.06 -19.35
N TRP A 259 6.71 2.61 -18.11
CA TRP A 259 5.36 2.60 -17.53
C TRP A 259 4.89 4.00 -17.15
N ILE A 260 5.80 4.87 -16.74
CA ILE A 260 5.50 6.27 -16.44
C ILE A 260 5.14 7.00 -17.74
N HIS A 261 5.92 6.80 -18.80
CA HIS A 261 5.64 7.38 -20.10
C HIS A 261 4.38 6.80 -20.76
N GLU A 262 4.09 5.51 -20.56
CA GLU A 262 2.82 4.90 -20.96
C GLU A 262 1.64 5.61 -20.28
N ALA A 263 1.71 5.79 -18.95
CA ALA A 263 0.68 6.51 -18.20
C ALA A 263 0.49 7.95 -18.72
N LYS A 264 1.58 8.71 -18.90
CA LYS A 264 1.53 10.08 -19.45
C LYS A 264 0.93 10.10 -20.86
N ALA A 265 1.25 9.12 -21.71
CA ALA A 265 0.65 9.02 -23.04
C ALA A 265 -0.87 8.80 -22.99
N THR A 266 -1.35 7.92 -22.11
CA THR A 266 -2.80 7.70 -21.94
C THR A 266 -3.51 8.95 -21.42
N ARG A 267 -2.87 9.73 -20.55
CA ARG A 267 -3.40 11.01 -20.08
C ARG A 267 -3.44 12.06 -21.20
N ALA A 268 -2.37 12.20 -21.97
CA ALA A 268 -2.31 13.14 -23.10
C ALA A 268 -3.40 12.85 -24.14
N HIS A 269 -3.70 11.56 -24.35
CA HIS A 269 -4.80 11.14 -25.22
C HIS A 269 -6.16 11.65 -24.73
N ARG A 270 -6.43 11.53 -23.41
CA ARG A 270 -7.68 12.01 -22.80
C ARG A 270 -7.82 13.53 -22.87
N ASP A 271 -6.72 14.25 -22.69
CA ASP A 271 -6.70 15.72 -22.70
C ASP A 271 -6.67 16.28 -24.14
N GLY A 272 -6.57 15.42 -25.17
CA GLY A 272 -6.55 15.82 -26.58
C GLY A 272 -5.21 16.37 -27.08
N ASN A 273 -4.17 16.36 -26.25
CA ASN A 273 -2.84 16.87 -26.56
C ASN A 273 -2.01 15.85 -27.36
N ARG A 274 -2.25 15.81 -28.68
CA ARG A 274 -1.62 14.83 -29.59
C ARG A 274 -0.09 14.93 -29.64
N HIS A 275 0.48 16.13 -29.51
CA HIS A 275 1.94 16.33 -29.50
C HIS A 275 2.60 15.64 -28.30
N GLN A 276 2.09 15.89 -27.09
CA GLN A 276 2.58 15.24 -25.87
C GLN A 276 2.32 13.74 -25.89
N GLN A 277 1.19 13.30 -26.46
CA GLN A 277 0.91 11.89 -26.65
C GLN A 277 1.98 11.21 -27.52
N ALA A 278 2.35 11.81 -28.66
CA ALA A 278 3.42 11.29 -29.53
C ALA A 278 4.77 11.20 -28.78
N LEU A 279 5.15 12.26 -28.07
CA LEU A 279 6.40 12.30 -27.30
C LEU A 279 6.48 11.19 -26.25
N HIS A 280 5.42 11.01 -25.48
CA HIS A 280 5.40 9.99 -24.43
C HIS A 280 5.28 8.57 -25.00
N LEU A 281 4.56 8.35 -26.11
CA LEU A 281 4.55 7.05 -26.80
C LEU A 281 5.92 6.68 -27.36
N TYR A 282 6.67 7.65 -27.89
CA TYR A 282 8.04 7.48 -28.34
C TYR A 282 8.95 7.04 -27.18
N ARG A 283 8.91 7.77 -26.05
CA ARG A 283 9.70 7.42 -24.85
C ARG A 283 9.28 6.09 -24.22
N ALA A 284 8.00 5.73 -24.29
CA ALA A 284 7.48 4.44 -23.82
C ALA A 284 7.81 3.26 -24.76
N ARG A 285 8.47 3.50 -25.90
CA ARG A 285 8.83 2.51 -26.94
C ARG A 285 7.64 1.85 -27.65
N TYR A 286 6.48 2.51 -27.68
CA TYR A 286 5.32 2.07 -28.45
C TYR A 286 5.37 2.61 -29.89
N TRP A 287 6.33 2.13 -30.68
CA TRP A 287 6.66 2.65 -32.01
C TRP A 287 5.48 2.63 -32.98
N ASN A 288 4.74 1.52 -33.05
CA ASN A 288 3.57 1.37 -33.93
C ASN A 288 2.45 2.37 -33.62
N GLN A 289 2.18 2.60 -32.33
CA GLN A 289 1.13 3.54 -31.91
C GLN A 289 1.57 4.98 -32.16
N CYS A 290 2.85 5.29 -31.89
CA CYS A 290 3.45 6.59 -32.17
C CYS A 290 3.40 6.91 -33.68
N HIS A 291 3.85 5.98 -34.53
CA HIS A 291 3.86 6.12 -35.98
C HIS A 291 2.47 6.35 -36.56
N ARG A 292 1.47 5.55 -36.14
CA ARG A 292 0.08 5.72 -36.57
C ARG A 292 -0.47 7.10 -36.20
N LEU A 293 -0.19 7.56 -34.98
CA LEU A 293 -0.65 8.87 -34.50
C LEU A 293 0.05 10.01 -35.25
N LEU A 294 1.35 9.87 -35.51
CA LEU A 294 2.12 10.84 -36.29
C LEU A 294 1.54 10.99 -37.69
N ILE A 295 1.34 9.90 -38.43
CA ILE A 295 0.84 9.96 -39.80
C ILE A 295 -0.60 10.48 -39.87
N GLN A 296 -1.47 10.05 -38.96
CA GLN A 296 -2.89 10.38 -39.03
C GLN A 296 -3.20 11.82 -38.63
N HIS A 297 -2.39 12.42 -37.75
CA HIS A 297 -2.75 13.69 -37.12
C HIS A 297 -1.63 14.72 -37.07
N LEU A 298 -0.37 14.35 -36.80
CA LEU A 298 0.70 15.34 -36.68
C LEU A 298 1.39 15.66 -38.01
N ALA A 299 1.52 14.70 -38.92
CA ALA A 299 2.32 14.87 -40.11
C ALA A 299 1.76 16.00 -40.99
N SER A 300 0.47 15.97 -41.29
CA SER A 300 -0.19 17.02 -42.06
C SER A 300 -0.22 18.37 -41.32
N ASP A 301 -0.45 18.37 -40.01
CA ASP A 301 -0.44 19.60 -39.19
C ASP A 301 0.96 20.25 -39.14
N CYS A 302 2.04 19.47 -39.04
CA CYS A 302 3.41 19.99 -39.00
C CYS A 302 3.86 20.53 -40.37
N ILE A 303 3.45 19.89 -41.47
CA ILE A 303 3.75 20.36 -42.83
C ILE A 303 3.01 21.66 -43.14
N ILE A 304 1.74 21.80 -42.72
CA ILE A 304 0.98 23.03 -42.95
C ILE A 304 1.56 24.20 -42.15
N ASN A 305 2.09 23.92 -40.96
CA ASN A 305 2.65 24.93 -40.06
C ASN A 305 4.18 25.13 -40.24
N ASP A 306 4.79 24.56 -41.29
CA ASP A 306 6.23 24.58 -41.58
C ASP A 306 7.16 24.13 -40.43
N ASN A 307 6.63 23.39 -39.44
CA ASN A 307 7.42 22.89 -38.31
C ASN A 307 8.10 21.55 -38.65
N HIS A 308 8.99 21.61 -39.64
CA HIS A 308 9.69 20.44 -40.18
C HIS A 308 10.73 19.85 -39.23
N ASP A 309 11.34 20.67 -38.37
CA ASP A 309 12.37 20.23 -37.42
C ASP A 309 11.81 19.32 -36.33
N TYR A 310 10.65 19.69 -35.76
CA TYR A 310 9.97 18.86 -34.77
C TYR A 310 9.61 17.49 -35.34
N LEU A 311 9.06 17.42 -36.57
CA LEU A 311 8.72 16.13 -37.19
C LEU A 311 9.97 15.30 -37.51
N LEU A 312 11.07 15.97 -37.89
CA LEU A 312 12.33 15.32 -38.24
C LEU A 312 12.98 14.64 -37.02
N GLU A 313 13.00 15.27 -35.85
CA GLU A 313 13.53 14.62 -34.63
C GLU A 313 12.79 13.30 -34.31
N PHE A 314 11.46 13.30 -34.42
CA PHE A 314 10.66 12.08 -34.22
C PHE A 314 10.91 11.03 -35.29
N LEU A 315 10.96 11.45 -36.56
CA LEU A 315 11.12 10.52 -37.68
C LEU A 315 12.53 9.95 -37.75
N GLU A 316 13.57 10.72 -37.43
CA GLU A 316 14.95 10.22 -37.32
C GLU A 316 15.11 9.27 -36.14
N GLY A 317 14.49 9.58 -35.00
CA GLY A 317 14.43 8.68 -33.85
C GLY A 317 13.70 7.36 -34.13
N LEU A 318 12.71 7.37 -35.04
CA LEU A 318 11.99 6.17 -35.50
C LEU A 318 12.69 5.45 -36.67
N ALA A 319 13.56 6.15 -37.39
CA ALA A 319 14.31 5.66 -38.55
C ALA A 319 15.50 4.75 -38.19
N LEU A 320 15.79 4.59 -36.90
CA LEU A 320 16.80 3.64 -36.44
C LEU A 320 16.42 2.22 -36.88
N PRO A 321 17.36 1.43 -37.41
CA PRO A 321 17.07 0.14 -38.03
C PRO A 321 16.42 -0.87 -37.06
N GLU A 322 16.68 -0.75 -35.76
CA GLU A 322 16.04 -1.55 -34.71
C GLU A 322 14.55 -1.25 -34.54
N HIS A 323 14.10 -0.05 -34.90
CA HIS A 323 12.72 0.41 -34.71
C HIS A 323 11.91 0.26 -35.99
N CYS A 324 12.47 0.61 -37.16
CA CYS A 324 11.81 0.47 -38.46
C CYS A 324 11.31 -0.95 -38.74
N ALA A 325 12.09 -1.98 -38.36
CA ALA A 325 11.72 -3.38 -38.57
C ALA A 325 10.46 -3.81 -37.78
N THR A 326 10.15 -3.11 -36.68
CA THR A 326 8.96 -3.38 -35.85
C THR A 326 7.75 -2.54 -36.25
N ILE A 327 7.94 -1.52 -37.09
CA ILE A 327 6.88 -0.59 -37.48
C ILE A 327 6.19 -1.11 -38.73
N GLN A 328 4.87 -1.30 -38.64
CA GLN A 328 4.05 -1.66 -39.78
C GLN A 328 3.96 -0.47 -40.77
N ASP A 329 4.12 -0.74 -42.06
CA ASP A 329 3.99 0.26 -43.14
C ASP A 329 4.95 1.47 -43.01
N TRP A 330 6.14 1.26 -42.44
CA TRP A 330 7.15 2.32 -42.33
C TRP A 330 7.56 2.84 -43.71
N ASP A 331 7.91 1.96 -44.64
CA ASP A 331 8.41 2.33 -45.98
C ASP A 331 7.36 3.05 -46.83
N THR A 332 6.09 2.73 -46.62
CA THR A 332 4.93 3.26 -47.36
C THR A 332 4.48 4.62 -46.89
N ALA A 333 4.68 4.96 -45.61
CA ALA A 333 4.23 6.24 -45.06
C ALA A 333 5.32 7.00 -44.31
N GLY A 334 5.89 6.41 -43.24
CA GLY A 334 6.88 7.09 -42.39
C GLY A 334 8.14 7.52 -43.14
N GLY A 335 8.69 6.62 -43.95
CA GLY A 335 9.83 6.89 -44.83
C GLY A 335 9.55 7.98 -45.85
N VAL A 336 8.33 8.04 -46.41
CA VAL A 336 7.96 9.08 -47.40
C VAL A 336 7.93 10.48 -46.77
N TYR A 337 7.47 10.60 -45.53
CA TYR A 337 7.52 11.88 -44.81
C TYR A 337 8.96 12.29 -44.47
N LEU A 338 9.80 11.34 -44.09
CA LEU A 338 11.20 11.57 -43.74
C LEU A 338 12.02 11.97 -44.98
N ASP A 339 11.88 11.22 -46.07
CA ASP A 339 12.52 11.49 -47.35
C ASP A 339 12.10 12.87 -47.90
N TYR A 340 10.82 13.23 -47.75
CA TYR A 340 10.31 14.56 -48.13
C TYR A 340 10.96 15.70 -47.33
N ILE A 341 11.09 15.56 -46.01
CA ILE A 341 11.72 16.61 -45.19
C ILE A 341 13.20 16.73 -45.50
N ARG A 342 13.90 15.61 -45.72
CA ARG A 342 15.31 15.64 -46.15
C ARG A 342 15.46 16.39 -47.46
N VAL A 343 14.61 16.13 -48.44
CA VAL A 343 14.62 16.84 -49.72
C VAL A 343 14.37 18.34 -49.55
N ILE A 344 13.43 18.76 -48.70
CA ILE A 344 13.23 20.20 -48.41
C ILE A 344 14.48 20.82 -47.79
N LYS A 345 15.08 20.17 -46.79
CA LYS A 345 16.28 20.70 -46.14
C LYS A 345 17.45 20.81 -47.11
N THR A 346 17.69 19.78 -47.93
CA THR A 346 18.73 19.83 -48.96
C THR A 346 18.44 20.89 -50.02
N LEU A 347 17.18 21.14 -50.37
CA LEU A 347 16.81 22.24 -51.28
C LEU A 347 17.08 23.62 -50.66
N GLN A 348 16.82 23.79 -49.36
CA GLN A 348 17.14 25.03 -48.64
C GLN A 348 18.66 25.24 -48.54
N ASP A 349 19.42 24.18 -48.28
CA ASP A 349 20.89 24.24 -48.21
C ASP A 349 21.52 24.56 -49.58
N ILE A 350 20.97 23.98 -50.67
CA ILE A 350 21.41 24.24 -52.04
C ILE A 350 21.06 25.66 -52.51
N GLN A 351 19.92 26.21 -52.10
CA GLN A 351 19.60 27.62 -52.37
C GLN A 351 20.59 28.59 -51.72
N GLN A 352 21.34 28.16 -50.70
CA GLN A 352 22.40 28.93 -50.07
C GLN A 352 23.79 28.68 -50.66
N MET A 353 23.97 27.64 -51.50
CA MET A 353 25.24 27.30 -52.14
C MET A 353 25.23 27.56 -53.66
N GLU A 354 26.16 28.39 -54.15
CA GLU A 354 26.19 28.87 -55.55
C GLU A 354 26.58 27.80 -56.61
N ASN A 355 26.86 26.55 -56.25
CA ASN A 355 27.30 25.50 -57.20
C ASN A 355 26.73 24.11 -56.83
N ALA A 356 25.61 23.73 -57.45
CA ALA A 356 24.89 22.50 -57.08
C ALA A 356 24.32 21.69 -58.26
N GLY A 357 24.89 21.77 -59.46
CA GLY A 357 24.34 21.08 -60.65
C GLY A 357 24.20 19.55 -60.51
N TYR A 358 25.18 18.88 -59.90
CA TYR A 358 25.16 17.43 -59.69
C TYR A 358 24.24 16.99 -58.54
N GLU A 359 24.10 17.82 -57.50
CA GLU A 359 23.18 17.55 -56.38
C GLU A 359 21.72 17.77 -56.78
N LEU A 360 21.46 18.72 -57.70
CA LEU A 360 20.14 18.92 -58.30
C LEU A 360 19.66 17.71 -59.13
N GLU A 361 20.53 17.10 -59.93
CA GLU A 361 20.16 15.90 -60.72
C GLU A 361 19.81 14.71 -59.83
N ARG A 362 20.54 14.55 -58.72
CA ARG A 362 20.30 13.49 -57.73
C ARG A 362 19.00 13.73 -56.95
N LEU A 363 18.74 14.99 -56.60
CA LEU A 363 17.47 15.40 -56.01
C LEU A 363 16.32 15.20 -56.99
N TYR A 364 16.51 15.41 -58.30
CA TYR A 364 15.46 15.18 -59.29
C TYR A 364 15.02 13.71 -59.34
N THR A 365 15.97 12.76 -59.26
CA THR A 365 15.65 11.32 -59.16
C THR A 365 14.94 10.96 -57.85
N ASP A 366 15.33 11.60 -56.75
CA ASP A 366 14.70 11.37 -55.44
C ASP A 366 13.31 12.02 -55.35
N VAL A 367 13.12 13.20 -55.95
CA VAL A 367 11.84 13.92 -56.04
C VAL A 367 10.85 13.18 -56.93
N THR A 368 11.29 12.63 -58.06
CA THR A 368 10.41 11.82 -58.94
C THR A 368 9.99 10.51 -58.28
N SER A 369 10.92 9.85 -57.58
CA SER A 369 10.62 8.69 -56.72
C SER A 369 9.65 9.06 -55.59
N LEU A 370 9.88 10.18 -54.91
CA LEU A 370 9.01 10.71 -53.85
C LEU A 370 7.61 11.05 -54.36
N CYS A 371 7.48 11.71 -55.51
CA CYS A 371 6.19 12.04 -56.10
C CYS A 371 5.34 10.79 -56.35
N SER A 372 5.95 9.70 -56.86
CA SER A 372 5.25 8.43 -57.04
C SER A 372 4.82 7.77 -55.72
N ARG A 373 5.64 7.92 -54.66
CA ARG A 373 5.33 7.37 -53.32
C ARG A 373 4.33 8.24 -52.55
N ILE A 374 4.32 9.55 -52.77
CA ILE A 374 3.35 10.49 -52.19
C ILE A 374 1.94 10.21 -52.71
N GLU A 375 1.80 9.74 -53.95
CA GLU A 375 0.50 9.32 -54.52
C GLU A 375 -0.10 8.10 -53.81
N LEU A 376 0.74 7.25 -53.22
CA LEU A 376 0.32 6.04 -52.50
C LEU A 376 -0.04 6.31 -51.03
N LEU A 377 0.15 7.54 -50.54
CA LEU A 377 -0.17 7.89 -49.16
C LEU A 377 -1.70 7.90 -48.93
N PRO A 378 -2.21 7.18 -47.90
CA PRO A 378 -3.63 7.14 -47.61
C PRO A 378 -4.14 8.51 -47.13
N CYS A 379 -4.95 9.17 -47.96
CA CYS A 379 -5.65 10.40 -47.61
C CYS A 379 -6.86 10.12 -46.72
N ARG A 380 -6.78 10.39 -45.42
CA ARG A 380 -7.91 10.19 -44.50
C ARG A 380 -8.59 11.50 -44.10
N THR A 381 -7.85 12.61 -44.05
CA THR A 381 -8.40 13.92 -43.66
C THR A 381 -8.26 14.97 -44.77
N ALA A 382 -9.06 16.05 -44.69
CA ALA A 382 -8.96 17.18 -45.62
C ALA A 382 -7.60 17.89 -45.52
N LYS A 383 -6.99 17.89 -44.32
CA LYS A 383 -5.64 18.39 -44.08
C LYS A 383 -4.58 17.54 -44.77
N ASP A 384 -4.75 16.22 -44.83
CA ASP A 384 -3.82 15.34 -45.56
C ASP A 384 -3.84 15.63 -47.06
N ARG A 385 -5.01 15.93 -47.63
CA ARG A 385 -5.13 16.34 -49.04
C ARG A 385 -4.45 17.69 -49.29
N LEU A 386 -4.61 18.62 -48.35
CA LEU A 386 -3.98 19.94 -48.43
C LEU A 386 -2.45 19.82 -48.32
N ALA A 387 -1.97 19.02 -47.37
CA ALA A 387 -0.55 18.69 -47.25
C ALA A 387 -0.03 18.04 -48.53
N GLN A 388 -0.70 17.02 -49.08
CA GLN A 388 -0.31 16.39 -50.35
C GLN A 388 -0.28 17.38 -51.52
N SER A 389 -1.27 18.28 -51.63
CA SER A 389 -1.26 19.33 -52.65
C SER A 389 -0.10 20.29 -52.46
N GLY A 390 0.19 20.68 -51.21
CA GLY A 390 1.33 21.51 -50.83
C GLY A 390 2.67 20.87 -51.23
N LYS A 391 2.86 19.60 -50.86
CA LYS A 391 4.05 18.81 -51.23
C LYS A 391 4.22 18.69 -52.74
N ARG A 392 3.13 18.53 -53.49
CA ARG A 392 3.17 18.49 -54.96
C ARG A 392 3.56 19.84 -55.55
N THR A 393 2.96 20.93 -55.06
CA THR A 393 3.32 22.27 -55.54
C THR A 393 4.78 22.59 -55.27
N THR A 394 5.30 22.30 -54.08
CA THR A 394 6.72 22.53 -53.75
C THR A 394 7.65 21.66 -54.58
N ALA A 395 7.30 20.38 -54.81
CA ALA A 395 8.06 19.48 -55.66
C ALA A 395 7.97 19.79 -57.17
N SER A 396 6.95 20.54 -57.61
CA SER A 396 6.78 20.95 -59.03
C SER A 396 7.31 22.36 -59.35
N LEU A 397 7.53 23.17 -58.32
CA LEU A 397 8.04 24.56 -58.43
C LEU A 397 9.56 24.65 -58.23
N SER A 398 10.20 23.55 -57.84
CA SER A 398 11.66 23.35 -57.84
C SER A 398 12.05 22.50 -59.05
#